data_AF-A0A1X0DEC2-F1
#
_entry.id   AF-A0A1X0DEC2-F1
#
_cell.length_a   1.000
_cell.length_b   1.000
_cell.length_c   1.000
_cell.angle_alpha   90.00
_cell.angle_beta   90.00
_cell.angle_gamma   90.00
#
_symmetry.space_group_name_H-M   'P 1'
#
loop_
_entity.id
_entity.type
_entity.pdbx_description
1 polymer ?
#
loop_
_entity_poly.entity_id
_entity_poly.type
_entity_poly.pdbx_seq_one_letter_code
_entity_poly.pdbx_strand_id
1 'polypeptide(L)'
;MVFGLQRKPDGGERAGRLRAVVEQRGSACLVHAQGAVDAANLGVWHGLVAGAAAGTTAPGPLIVDAGGLEFMGVGAFAVLLEESARCRARGITLHLVSSQPVVARVVAATGLERDLAFSPTVDEALAAAPLRADIDHHG
;
A
#
# COMPACT_ATOMS: atom_id res chain seq x y z
N MET A 1 32.17 28.85 17.13
CA MET A 1 32.99 28.25 16.06
C MET A 1 32.04 27.88 14.94
N VAL A 2 32.25 28.47 13.76
CA VAL A 2 31.45 28.23 12.56
C VAL A 2 32.35 27.44 11.61
N PHE A 3 31.92 26.27 11.19
CA PHE A 3 32.43 25.61 9.99
C PHE A 3 31.21 25.21 9.16
N GLY A 4 30.99 25.96 8.09
CA GLY A 4 30.00 25.65 7.08
C GLY A 4 30.58 24.78 5.98
N LEU A 5 29.73 23.93 5.41
CA LEU A 5 29.71 23.65 3.98
C LEU A 5 28.24 23.50 3.60
N GLN A 6 27.73 24.55 2.95
CA GLN A 6 26.39 24.61 2.38
C GLN A 6 26.53 24.43 0.88
N ARG A 7 26.03 23.31 0.32
CA ARG A 7 25.13 23.21 -0.84
C ARG A 7 25.11 21.82 -1.48
N LYS A 8 23.90 21.27 -1.59
CA LYS A 8 23.30 20.88 -2.88
C LYS A 8 21.77 20.98 -2.74
N PRO A 9 21.06 21.85 -3.49
CA PRO A 9 19.60 21.81 -3.50
C PRO A 9 19.15 20.89 -4.63
N ASP A 10 18.89 19.61 -4.31
CA ASP A 10 18.31 18.66 -5.25
C ASP A 10 16.97 18.14 -4.68
N GLY A 11 15.90 18.91 -4.89
CA GLY A 11 14.54 18.40 -5.13
C GLY A 11 13.80 17.57 -4.07
N GLY A 12 14.04 17.71 -2.75
CA GLY A 12 13.35 16.91 -1.71
C GLY A 12 12.36 17.65 -0.81
N GLU A 13 12.26 18.98 -0.91
CA GLU A 13 11.58 19.78 0.12
C GLU A 13 10.12 20.08 -0.27
N ARG A 14 9.25 19.07 -0.08
CA ARG A 14 7.78 19.20 0.12
C ARG A 14 7.01 17.88 0.20
N ALA A 15 7.66 16.73 0.25
CA ALA A 15 6.94 15.47 0.42
C ALA A 15 6.23 15.49 1.80
N GLY A 16 4.89 15.58 1.81
CA GLY A 16 4.13 15.72 3.05
C GLY A 16 4.39 14.56 4.02
N ARG A 17 4.36 14.79 5.34
CA ARG A 17 4.48 13.71 6.35
C ARG A 17 3.49 12.58 6.03
N LEU A 18 3.99 11.34 5.99
CA LEU A 18 3.17 10.13 5.87
C LEU A 18 2.02 10.14 6.87
N ARG A 19 0.80 10.00 6.35
CA ARG A 19 -0.42 9.77 7.13
C ARG A 19 -1.17 8.61 6.49
N ALA A 20 -1.87 7.85 7.33
CA ALA A 20 -2.75 6.80 6.85
C ALA A 20 -4.04 6.79 7.67
N VAL A 21 -5.15 6.50 7.00
CA VAL A 21 -6.43 6.15 7.63
C VAL A 21 -6.71 4.69 7.29
N VAL A 22 -7.11 3.92 8.30
CA VAL A 22 -7.52 2.52 8.12
C VAL A 22 -9.04 2.46 8.24
N GLU A 23 -9.69 1.90 7.23
CA GLU A 23 -11.15 1.76 7.14
C GLU A 23 -11.50 0.30 6.87
N GLN A 24 -12.53 -0.24 7.54
CA GLN A 24 -13.08 -1.55 7.20
C GLN A 24 -14.29 -1.37 6.27
N ARG A 25 -14.29 -2.05 5.12
CA ARG A 25 -15.43 -2.14 4.20
C ARG A 25 -15.86 -3.59 4.02
N GLY A 26 -16.92 -3.97 4.72
CA GLY A 26 -17.32 -5.38 4.77
C GLY A 26 -16.21 -6.23 5.36
N SER A 27 -15.69 -7.18 4.58
CA SER A 27 -14.53 -7.99 4.98
C SER A 27 -13.18 -7.40 4.58
N ALA A 28 -13.15 -6.37 3.73
CA ALA A 28 -11.92 -5.73 3.27
C ALA A 28 -11.38 -4.73 4.30
N CYS A 29 -10.06 -4.69 4.44
CA CYS A 29 -9.34 -3.65 5.17
C CYS A 29 -8.67 -2.70 4.19
N LEU A 30 -9.00 -1.41 4.26
CA LEU A 30 -8.49 -0.38 3.37
C LEU A 30 -7.55 0.54 4.15
N VAL A 31 -6.36 0.77 3.59
CA VAL A 31 -5.37 1.72 4.10
C VAL A 31 -5.24 2.85 3.09
N HIS A 32 -5.78 4.02 3.41
CA HIS A 32 -5.65 5.23 2.59
C HIS A 32 -4.41 6.00 3.00
N ALA A 33 -3.35 5.93 2.20
CA ALA A 33 -2.07 6.57 2.46
C ALA A 33 -1.99 7.95 1.79
N GLN A 34 -1.44 8.92 2.51
CA GLN A 34 -1.25 10.30 2.07
C GLN A 34 0.12 10.85 2.43
N GLY A 35 0.60 11.82 1.63
CA GLY A 35 1.91 12.44 1.83
C GLY A 35 3.01 11.63 1.13
N ALA A 36 4.08 11.31 1.82
CA ALA A 36 5.25 10.70 1.19
C ALA A 36 5.84 9.55 1.99
N VAL A 37 6.26 8.51 1.29
CA VAL A 37 7.03 7.39 1.84
C VAL A 37 8.43 7.39 1.26
N ASP A 38 9.44 7.55 2.11
CA ASP A 38 10.86 7.54 1.73
C ASP A 38 11.69 6.76 2.77
N ALA A 39 13.01 6.67 2.53
CA ALA A 39 13.92 5.93 3.40
C ALA A 39 13.89 6.39 4.87
N ALA A 40 13.59 7.67 5.14
CA ALA A 40 13.56 8.20 6.51
C ALA A 40 12.32 7.77 7.30
N ASN A 41 11.24 7.33 6.63
CA ASN A 41 10.01 6.91 7.28
C ASN A 41 9.56 5.47 6.94
N LEU A 42 10.41 4.66 6.29
CA LEU A 42 10.11 3.26 5.96
C LEU A 42 9.68 2.41 7.15
N GLY A 43 10.24 2.64 8.34
CA GLY A 43 9.83 1.93 9.55
C GLY A 43 8.37 2.21 9.94
N VAL A 44 7.90 3.45 9.73
CA VAL A 44 6.50 3.84 9.97
C VAL A 44 5.59 3.19 8.93
N TRP A 45 6.00 3.21 7.65
CA TRP A 45 5.28 2.54 6.57
C TRP A 45 5.11 1.04 6.84
N HIS A 46 6.19 0.35 7.22
CA HIS A 46 6.15 -1.07 7.58
C HIS A 46 5.20 -1.33 8.76
N GLY A 47 5.31 -0.55 9.84
CA GLY A 47 4.41 -0.70 10.99
C GLY A 47 2.93 -0.53 10.64
N LEU A 48 2.60 0.44 9.78
CA LEU A 48 1.24 0.67 9.30
C LEU A 48 0.70 -0.52 8.48
N VAL A 49 1.47 -0.98 7.49
CA VAL A 49 1.06 -2.09 6.61
C VAL A 49 0.93 -3.39 7.41
N ALA A 50 1.93 -3.72 8.25
CA ALA A 50 1.91 -4.92 9.07
C ALA A 50 0.76 -4.89 10.11
N GLY A 51 0.49 -3.73 10.71
CA GLY A 51 -0.62 -3.55 11.63
C GLY A 51 -1.98 -3.78 10.96
N ALA A 52 -2.18 -3.20 9.78
CA ALA A 52 -3.40 -3.42 8.99
C ALA A 52 -3.53 -4.89 8.56
N ALA A 53 -2.43 -5.52 8.13
CA ALA A 53 -2.40 -6.94 7.79
C ALA A 53 -2.77 -7.82 8.98
N ALA A 54 -2.27 -7.52 10.18
CA ALA A 54 -2.60 -8.25 11.40
C ALA A 54 -4.10 -8.14 11.75
N GLY A 55 -4.71 -6.97 11.53
CA GLY A 55 -6.14 -6.74 11.73
C GLY A 55 -7.05 -7.29 10.63
N THR A 56 -6.49 -7.70 9.49
CA THR A 56 -7.26 -8.26 8.35
C THR A 56 -7.47 -9.76 8.54
N THR A 57 -8.68 -10.23 8.25
CA THR A 57 -9.04 -11.66 8.32
C THR A 57 -9.48 -12.19 6.97
N ALA A 58 -8.96 -13.37 6.59
CA ALA A 58 -9.42 -14.06 5.39
C ALA A 58 -10.94 -14.34 5.44
N PRO A 59 -11.63 -14.34 4.29
CA PRO A 59 -11.10 -14.16 2.94
C PRO A 59 -10.97 -12.69 2.50
N GLY A 60 -11.14 -11.72 3.41
CA GLY A 60 -11.11 -10.30 3.07
C GLY A 60 -9.73 -9.81 2.61
N PRO A 61 -9.65 -8.96 1.57
CA PRO A 61 -8.38 -8.39 1.12
C PRO A 61 -7.87 -7.29 2.04
N LEU A 62 -6.55 -7.09 2.04
CA LEU A 62 -5.92 -5.85 2.50
C LEU A 62 -5.65 -4.97 1.28
N ILE A 63 -6.30 -3.82 1.18
CA ILE A 63 -6.13 -2.87 0.09
C ILE A 63 -5.31 -1.68 0.61
N VAL A 64 -4.19 -1.38 -0.05
CA VAL A 64 -3.36 -0.22 0.23
C VAL A 64 -3.56 0.79 -0.89
N ASP A 65 -4.33 1.84 -0.61
CA ASP A 65 -4.56 2.95 -1.52
C ASP A 65 -3.44 3.99 -1.41
N ALA A 66 -2.56 3.98 -2.42
CA ALA A 66 -1.46 4.91 -2.60
C ALA A 66 -1.83 6.11 -3.48
N GLY A 67 -3.11 6.30 -3.83
CA GLY A 67 -3.58 7.42 -4.65
C GLY A 67 -3.31 8.79 -4.03
N GLY A 68 -3.29 8.88 -2.69
CA GLY A 68 -2.98 10.10 -1.95
C GLY A 68 -1.49 10.34 -1.69
N LEU A 69 -0.60 9.43 -2.10
CA LEU A 69 0.84 9.60 -1.93
C LEU A 69 1.40 10.54 -3.02
N GLU A 70 2.04 11.61 -2.59
CA GLU A 70 2.82 12.53 -3.42
C GLU A 70 4.16 11.90 -3.84
N PHE A 71 4.69 10.98 -3.03
CA PHE A 71 5.93 10.26 -3.30
C PHE A 71 5.94 8.86 -2.67
N MET A 72 6.49 7.88 -3.40
CA MET A 72 6.67 6.51 -2.93
C MET A 72 8.06 6.01 -3.37
N GLY A 73 9.00 5.98 -2.43
CA GLY A 73 10.34 5.46 -2.66
C GLY A 73 10.34 3.95 -2.88
N VAL A 74 11.36 3.44 -3.59
CA VAL A 74 11.46 2.01 -3.95
C VAL A 74 11.39 1.06 -2.74
N GLY A 75 11.92 1.47 -1.57
CA GLY A 75 11.85 0.68 -0.36
C GLY A 75 10.41 0.44 0.14
N ALA A 76 9.46 1.30 -0.21
CA ALA A 76 8.06 1.12 0.15
C ALA A 76 7.44 -0.09 -0.56
N PHE A 77 7.85 -0.37 -1.80
CA PHE A 77 7.42 -1.54 -2.56
C PHE A 77 7.99 -2.83 -1.98
N ALA A 78 9.25 -2.83 -1.53
CA ALA A 78 9.85 -3.98 -0.86
C ALA A 78 9.04 -4.40 0.38
N VAL A 79 8.64 -3.43 1.21
CA VAL A 79 7.75 -3.66 2.36
C VAL A 79 6.42 -4.27 1.93
N LEU A 80 5.78 -3.75 0.88
CA LEU A 80 4.52 -4.29 0.37
C LEU A 80 4.64 -5.73 -0.13
N LEU A 81 5.76 -6.09 -0.75
CA LEU A 81 5.99 -7.45 -1.25
C LEU A 81 6.21 -8.44 -0.11
N GLU A 82 7.03 -8.08 0.86
CA GLU A 82 7.27 -8.90 2.05
C GLU A 82 5.96 -9.16 2.78
N GLU A 83 5.16 -8.12 3.00
CA GLU A 83 3.86 -8.26 3.64
C GLU A 83 2.84 -9.00 2.77
N SER A 84 2.87 -8.84 1.44
CA SER A 84 2.02 -9.62 0.53
C SER A 84 2.29 -11.12 0.67
N ALA A 85 3.55 -11.53 0.76
CA ALA A 85 3.93 -12.93 0.98
C ALA A 85 3.40 -13.47 2.32
N ARG A 86 3.49 -12.67 3.39
CA ARG A 86 2.94 -13.04 4.72
C ARG A 86 1.42 -13.13 4.72
N CYS A 87 0.74 -12.18 4.08
CA CYS A 87 -0.71 -12.17 3.91
C CYS A 87 -1.18 -13.41 3.13
N ARG A 88 -0.48 -13.76 2.05
CA ARG A 88 -0.79 -14.93 1.22
C ARG A 88 -0.76 -16.23 2.02
N ALA A 89 0.22 -16.39 2.91
CA ALA A 89 0.31 -17.55 3.81
C ALA A 89 -0.90 -17.66 4.77
N ARG A 90 -1.64 -16.56 5.00
CA ARG A 90 -2.86 -16.48 5.82
C ARG A 90 -4.15 -16.49 4.98
N GLY A 91 -4.06 -16.64 3.66
CA GLY A 91 -5.22 -16.57 2.76
C GLY A 91 -5.77 -15.15 2.55
N ILE A 92 -4.94 -14.12 2.78
CA ILE A 92 -5.28 -12.71 2.56
C ILE A 92 -4.55 -12.21 1.32
N THR A 93 -5.26 -11.56 0.42
CA THR A 93 -4.65 -10.86 -0.72
C THR A 93 -4.30 -9.44 -0.32
N LEU A 94 -3.02 -9.06 -0.45
CA LEU A 94 -2.60 -7.66 -0.38
C LEU A 94 -2.68 -7.04 -1.78
N HIS A 95 -3.40 -5.94 -1.90
CA HIS A 95 -3.67 -5.25 -3.16
C HIS A 95 -3.20 -3.80 -3.09
N LEU A 96 -2.26 -3.41 -3.95
CA LEU A 96 -1.83 -2.03 -4.10
C LEU A 96 -2.73 -1.29 -5.09
N VAL A 97 -3.29 -0.15 -4.67
CA VAL A 97 -4.09 0.72 -5.52
C VAL A 97 -3.34 2.01 -5.81
N SER A 98 -3.21 2.35 -7.09
CA SER A 98 -2.73 3.67 -7.50
C SER A 98 -3.09 3.96 -8.95
N SER A 99 -3.61 5.15 -9.22
CA SER A 99 -3.83 5.64 -10.59
C SER A 99 -2.60 6.29 -11.20
N GLN A 100 -1.49 6.40 -10.45
CA GLN A 100 -0.29 7.10 -10.90
C GLN A 100 0.51 6.24 -11.89
N PRO A 101 0.77 6.70 -13.13
CA PRO A 101 1.47 5.91 -14.14
C PRO A 101 2.89 5.48 -13.71
N VAL A 102 3.55 6.28 -12.87
CA VAL A 102 4.87 5.95 -12.34
C VAL A 102 4.84 4.70 -11.45
N VAL A 103 3.82 4.56 -10.60
CA VAL A 103 3.67 3.38 -9.72
C VAL A 103 3.43 2.13 -10.56
N ALA A 104 2.52 2.20 -11.54
CA ALA A 104 2.27 1.10 -12.46
C ALA A 104 3.54 0.67 -13.23
N ARG A 105 4.35 1.64 -13.68
CA ARG A 105 5.63 1.36 -14.36
C ARG A 105 6.65 0.69 -13.45
N VAL A 106 6.75 1.10 -12.18
CA VAL A 106 7.64 0.45 -11.21
C VAL A 106 7.21 -1.00 -11.02
N VAL A 107 5.91 -1.24 -10.74
CA VAL A 107 5.35 -2.59 -10.56
C VAL A 107 5.67 -3.50 -11.76
N ALA A 108 5.41 -3.01 -12.98
CA ALA A 108 5.65 -3.76 -14.20
C ALA A 108 7.15 -4.00 -14.48
N ALA A 109 7.99 -2.97 -14.32
CA ALA A 109 9.43 -3.08 -14.58
C ALA A 109 10.15 -4.00 -13.59
N THR A 110 9.62 -4.14 -12.38
CA THR A 110 10.20 -4.99 -11.33
C THR A 110 9.53 -6.36 -11.26
N GLY A 111 8.54 -6.65 -12.11
CA GLY A 111 7.85 -7.93 -12.20
C GLY A 111 7.01 -8.27 -10.96
N LEU A 112 6.60 -7.23 -10.20
CA LEU A 112 5.92 -7.40 -8.92
C LEU A 112 4.48 -7.85 -9.07
N GLU A 113 3.91 -7.77 -10.27
CA GLU A 113 2.54 -8.21 -10.54
C GLU A 113 2.29 -9.69 -10.21
N ARG A 114 3.33 -10.52 -10.15
CA ARG A 114 3.21 -11.93 -9.73
C ARG A 114 3.00 -12.08 -8.22
N ASP A 115 3.50 -11.12 -7.45
CA ASP A 115 3.61 -11.21 -6.01
C ASP A 115 2.71 -10.20 -5.28
N LEU A 116 2.32 -9.13 -5.96
CA LEU A 116 1.50 -8.04 -5.44
C LEU A 116 0.37 -7.72 -6.43
N ALA A 117 -0.88 -7.90 -5.99
CA ALA A 117 -2.02 -7.50 -6.80
C ALA A 117 -2.03 -5.97 -6.94
N PHE A 118 -2.38 -5.47 -8.13
CA PHE A 118 -2.38 -4.04 -8.44
C PHE A 118 -3.63 -3.64 -9.21
N SER A 119 -4.26 -2.53 -8.82
CA SER A 119 -5.38 -1.92 -9.55
C SER A 119 -5.27 -0.40 -9.60
N PRO A 120 -5.80 0.25 -10.65
CA PRO A 120 -5.89 1.71 -10.73
C PRO A 120 -6.77 2.34 -9.65
N THR A 121 -7.83 1.64 -9.21
CA THR A 121 -8.84 2.17 -8.29
C THR A 121 -9.18 1.18 -7.18
N VAL A 122 -9.70 1.70 -6.07
CA VAL A 122 -10.18 0.89 -4.93
C VAL A 122 -11.37 0.04 -5.33
N ASP A 123 -12.27 0.58 -6.15
CA ASP A 123 -13.46 -0.15 -6.61
C ASP A 123 -13.06 -1.36 -7.47
N GLU A 124 -12.07 -1.20 -8.37
CA GLU A 124 -11.52 -2.32 -9.14
C GLU A 124 -10.83 -3.36 -8.25
N ALA A 125 -10.11 -2.93 -7.21
CA ALA A 125 -9.49 -3.84 -6.25
C ALA A 125 -10.54 -4.63 -5.45
N LEU A 126 -11.63 -3.98 -5.03
CA LEU A 126 -12.75 -4.62 -4.34
C LEU A 126 -13.49 -5.59 -5.24
N ALA A 127 -13.67 -5.26 -6.52
CA ALA A 127 -14.31 -6.15 -7.50
C ALA A 127 -13.42 -7.35 -7.88
N ALA A 128 -12.10 -7.20 -7.84
CA ALA A 128 -11.14 -8.27 -8.09
C ALA A 128 -10.99 -9.24 -6.91
N ALA A 129 -11.25 -8.78 -5.69
CA ALA A 129 -11.31 -9.65 -4.53
C ALA A 129 -12.55 -10.55 -4.64
N PRO A 130 -12.44 -11.86 -4.38
CA PRO A 130 -13.59 -12.74 -4.44
C PRO A 130 -14.63 -12.26 -3.43
N LEU A 131 -15.75 -11.74 -3.94
CA LEU A 131 -16.93 -11.44 -3.14
C LEU A 131 -17.29 -12.76 -2.43
N ARG A 132 -17.36 -12.75 -1.10
CA ARG A 132 -18.13 -13.78 -0.42
C ARG A 132 -19.55 -13.60 -0.94
N ALA A 133 -19.98 -14.50 -1.81
CA ALA A 133 -21.39 -14.72 -2.02
C ALA A 133 -21.96 -15.04 -0.64
N ASP A 134 -22.65 -14.07 -0.09
CA ASP A 134 -23.72 -14.18 0.89
C ASP A 134 -24.76 -15.16 0.33
N ILE A 135 -24.39 -16.44 0.34
CA ILE A 135 -25.31 -17.55 0.13
C ILE A 135 -25.99 -17.80 1.48
N ASP A 136 -27.31 -17.53 1.43
CA ASP A 136 -28.42 -18.00 2.28
C ASP A 136 -28.89 -17.11 3.44
N HIS A 137 -30.08 -16.51 3.27
CA HIS A 137 -31.28 -17.03 3.95
C HIS A 137 -32.61 -16.56 3.32
N HIS A 138 -33.21 -17.38 2.42
CA HIS A 138 -34.67 -17.49 2.35
C HIS A 138 -35.07 -18.88 1.83
N GLY A 139 -35.24 -19.80 2.77
CA GLY A 139 -36.11 -20.96 2.65
C GLY A 139 -37.33 -20.76 3.53
#